data_AF-A0A1F9N4M1-F1
#
_entry.id   AF-A0A1F9N4M1-F1
#
_cell.length_a   1.000
_cell.length_b   1.000
_cell.length_c   1.000
_cell.angle_alpha   90.00
_cell.angle_beta   90.00
_cell.angle_gamma   90.00
#
_symmetry.space_group_name_H-M   'P 1'
#
loop_
_entity.id
_entity.type
_entity.pdbx_description
1 polymer ?
#
loop_
_entity_poly.entity_id
_entity_poly.type
_entity_poly.pdbx_seq_one_letter_code
_entity_poly.pdbx_strand_id
1 'polypeptide(L)'
;MVLFLESFVHRDRLAQIIKRWMINRPEPGDTRELKQIINFNTYMSRIWLDRVGRNILDRFHGAPVRWVPIREKGQLKDFVVDHLTYTNKRIEEICNHYRTYPEDYYRETPIDGGMYLLDIGTTERLIALSRLKRFRRVGEKGSRRIVDFILSRIRANATALAEERARLLGVRREQLLSSPDTMVSEFAHAERRLIKSIKRGTIETDLPLLSIPDVAGLKVIIEEHEHNRLLDAIEATGTCVVMEAEHHSGVYSAINLKVAHKIPWDELFARPPAGHALRLLKYRGFDPDTVEREYHDFLSTAEDTVYLEIIVSTFQNFVESELGRSMHEDRVLTQRAHREYNGPVATNVRYLIDFILSLCRSPTMSEIRDVPIKLWVKYMPDYMEHLIRMQFRSQDVYLEMFAEDEDVYVSQSGATPQDTETNRPGSS
;
A
#
# COMPACT_ATOMS: atom_id res chain seq x y z
N MET A 1 -18.06 3.68 -7.31
CA MET A 1 -16.65 3.60 -7.68
C MET A 1 -16.05 2.99 -6.47
N VAL A 2 -15.64 1.76 -6.59
CA VAL A 2 -15.46 0.91 -5.42
C VAL A 2 -13.96 0.63 -5.38
N LEU A 3 -13.24 1.37 -4.53
CA LEU A 3 -11.80 1.20 -4.35
C LEU A 3 -11.59 0.05 -3.35
N PHE A 4 -11.18 -1.10 -3.84
CA PHE A 4 -10.91 -2.28 -3.02
C PHE A 4 -9.44 -2.30 -2.63
N LEU A 5 -9.15 -2.15 -1.35
CA LEU A 5 -7.84 -2.53 -0.83
C LEU A 5 -7.90 -4.03 -0.57
N GLU A 6 -7.35 -4.85 -1.47
CA GLU A 6 -7.63 -6.29 -1.44
C GLU A 6 -6.97 -7.01 -0.26
N SER A 7 -5.91 -6.43 0.31
CA SER A 7 -5.30 -6.91 1.55
C SER A 7 -6.11 -6.55 2.82
N PHE A 8 -7.26 -5.87 2.69
CA PHE A 8 -8.11 -5.47 3.82
C PHE A 8 -9.32 -6.38 3.96
N VAL A 9 -9.77 -6.53 5.21
CA VAL A 9 -10.87 -7.43 5.59
C VAL A 9 -12.26 -6.78 5.62
N HIS A 10 -12.32 -5.47 5.35
CA HIS A 10 -13.56 -4.66 5.27
C HIS A 10 -13.53 -3.79 4.00
N ARG A 11 -13.10 -4.38 2.89
CA ARG A 11 -12.84 -3.65 1.63
C ARG A 11 -14.13 -3.10 1.01
N ASP A 12 -15.24 -3.83 1.15
CA ASP A 12 -16.55 -3.34 0.71
C ASP A 12 -16.98 -2.08 1.47
N ARG A 13 -16.87 -2.11 2.81
CA ARG A 13 -17.28 -0.98 3.66
C ARG A 13 -16.47 0.27 3.38
N LEU A 14 -15.14 0.12 3.29
CA LEU A 14 -14.23 1.22 2.90
C LEU A 14 -14.68 1.86 1.59
N ALA A 15 -14.99 1.03 0.61
CA ALA A 15 -15.32 1.49 -0.72
C ALA A 15 -16.71 2.14 -0.78
N GLN A 16 -17.66 1.72 0.04
CA GLN A 16 -18.95 2.41 0.19
C GLN A 16 -18.77 3.80 0.80
N ILE A 17 -17.96 3.94 1.85
CA ILE A 17 -17.68 5.25 2.46
C ILE A 17 -17.04 6.19 1.44
N ILE A 18 -16.00 5.73 0.72
CA ILE A 18 -15.34 6.53 -0.32
C ILE A 18 -16.35 6.93 -1.41
N LYS A 19 -17.20 6.00 -1.87
CA LYS A 19 -18.25 6.26 -2.87
C LYS A 19 -19.19 7.37 -2.40
N ARG A 20 -19.69 7.28 -1.17
CA ARG A 20 -20.57 8.29 -0.56
C ARG A 20 -19.89 9.65 -0.45
N TRP A 21 -18.63 9.68 -0.03
CA TRP A 21 -17.90 10.93 0.18
C TRP A 21 -17.59 11.65 -1.13
N MET A 22 -17.32 10.93 -2.21
CA MET A 22 -17.14 11.54 -3.55
C MET A 22 -18.34 12.32 -4.06
N ILE A 23 -19.55 11.96 -3.62
CA ILE A 23 -20.81 12.63 -3.96
C ILE A 23 -21.33 13.49 -2.81
N ASN A 24 -20.51 13.74 -1.78
CA ASN A 24 -20.83 14.53 -0.59
C ASN A 24 -22.09 14.04 0.15
N ARG A 25 -22.18 12.74 0.42
CA ARG A 25 -23.25 12.11 1.23
C ARG A 25 -22.67 11.33 2.42
N PRO A 26 -21.91 11.95 3.33
CA PRO A 26 -21.39 11.23 4.48
C PRO A 26 -22.52 10.74 5.39
N GLU A 27 -22.35 9.57 5.97
CA GLU A 27 -23.27 8.99 6.95
C GLU A 27 -22.69 9.10 8.38
N PRO A 28 -23.54 9.17 9.42
CA PRO A 28 -23.07 9.14 10.81
C PRO A 28 -22.25 7.87 11.07
N GLY A 29 -21.03 8.04 11.61
CA GLY A 29 -20.12 6.94 11.92
C GLY A 29 -19.04 6.71 10.85
N ASP A 30 -19.15 7.31 9.67
CA ASP A 30 -18.17 7.16 8.59
C ASP A 30 -16.74 7.46 9.06
N THR A 31 -16.55 8.52 9.87
CA THR A 31 -15.22 8.88 10.38
C THR A 31 -14.63 7.77 11.25
N ARG A 32 -15.43 7.24 12.18
CA ARG A 32 -15.00 6.17 13.09
C ARG A 32 -14.71 4.90 12.32
N GLU A 33 -15.60 4.52 11.39
CA GLU A 33 -15.44 3.32 10.59
C GLU A 33 -14.21 3.39 9.67
N LEU A 34 -13.97 4.53 9.00
CA LEU A 34 -12.74 4.76 8.23
C LEU A 34 -11.50 4.57 9.09
N LYS A 35 -11.50 5.16 10.30
CA LYS A 35 -10.40 5.02 11.25
C LYS A 35 -10.19 3.57 11.66
N GLN A 36 -11.24 2.84 12.02
CA GLN A 36 -11.15 1.43 12.38
C GLN A 36 -10.61 0.59 11.22
N ILE A 37 -11.19 0.73 10.02
CA ILE A 37 -10.75 0.03 8.81
C ILE A 37 -9.25 0.28 8.56
N ILE A 38 -8.81 1.53 8.55
CA ILE A 38 -7.42 1.85 8.20
C ILE A 38 -6.46 1.38 9.30
N ASN A 39 -6.76 1.70 10.56
CA ASN A 39 -5.81 1.44 11.65
C ASN A 39 -5.76 -0.03 12.06
N PHE A 40 -6.90 -0.70 12.18
CA PHE A 40 -6.94 -2.11 12.57
C PHE A 40 -6.43 -3.02 11.45
N ASN A 41 -6.71 -2.72 10.16
CA ASN A 41 -6.10 -3.49 9.07
C ASN A 41 -4.57 -3.35 9.05
N THR A 42 -4.01 -2.16 9.28
CA THR A 42 -2.55 -2.03 9.36
C THR A 42 -1.97 -2.83 10.50
N TYR A 43 -2.58 -2.73 11.69
CA TYR A 43 -2.13 -3.48 12.85
C TYR A 43 -2.15 -5.00 12.58
N MET A 44 -3.29 -5.54 12.14
CA MET A 44 -3.41 -6.98 11.87
C MET A 44 -2.51 -7.43 10.72
N SER A 45 -2.28 -6.57 9.70
CA SER A 45 -1.44 -6.91 8.55
C SER A 45 0.02 -7.14 8.93
N ARG A 46 0.53 -6.44 9.95
CA ARG A 46 1.88 -6.71 10.46
C ARG A 46 2.01 -8.09 11.08
N ILE A 47 0.94 -8.57 11.73
CA ILE A 47 0.89 -9.88 12.38
C ILE A 47 0.80 -10.98 11.32
N TRP A 48 -0.23 -10.95 10.46
CA TRP A 48 -0.44 -12.05 9.53
C TRP A 48 0.60 -12.09 8.41
N LEU A 49 1.16 -10.95 7.96
CA LEU A 49 2.14 -10.93 6.89
C LEU A 49 3.47 -11.60 7.29
N ASP A 50 3.96 -11.37 8.51
CA ASP A 50 5.14 -12.08 9.04
C ASP A 50 4.87 -13.58 9.13
N ARG A 51 3.72 -13.96 9.71
CA ARG A 51 3.32 -15.38 9.81
C ARG A 51 3.25 -16.08 8.46
N VAL A 52 2.64 -15.45 7.45
CA VAL A 52 2.57 -16.00 6.09
C VAL A 52 3.96 -16.11 5.48
N GLY A 53 4.78 -15.07 5.61
CA GLY A 53 6.15 -15.07 5.09
C GLY A 53 6.98 -16.21 5.68
N ARG A 54 7.01 -16.35 7.01
CA ARG A 54 7.71 -17.45 7.69
C ARG A 54 7.17 -18.81 7.29
N ASN A 55 5.85 -19.00 7.29
CA ASN A 55 5.25 -20.29 6.92
C ASN A 55 5.63 -20.75 5.51
N ILE A 56 5.67 -19.83 4.55
CA ILE A 56 6.06 -20.15 3.17
C ILE A 56 7.57 -20.44 3.11
N LEU A 57 8.38 -19.55 3.69
CA LEU A 57 9.84 -19.60 3.55
C LEU A 57 10.47 -20.75 4.35
N ASP A 58 9.97 -21.04 5.57
CA ASP A 58 10.42 -22.17 6.39
C ASP A 58 10.20 -23.51 5.65
N ARG A 59 9.04 -23.65 5.00
CA ARG A 59 8.70 -24.82 4.19
C ARG A 59 9.56 -24.92 2.94
N PHE A 60 9.74 -23.80 2.24
CA PHE A 60 10.53 -23.76 1.03
C PHE A 60 12.01 -24.07 1.30
N HIS A 61 12.60 -23.54 2.37
CA HIS A 61 14.00 -23.77 2.71
C HIS A 61 14.24 -25.02 3.57
N GLY A 62 13.19 -25.59 4.19
CA GLY A 62 13.31 -26.72 5.11
C GLY A 62 14.04 -26.37 6.42
N ALA A 63 14.14 -25.08 6.75
CA ALA A 63 14.85 -24.55 7.91
C ALA A 63 14.18 -23.26 8.38
N PRO A 64 14.19 -22.95 9.69
CA PRO A 64 13.58 -21.75 10.22
C PRO A 64 14.29 -20.49 9.72
N VAL A 65 13.52 -19.50 9.25
CA VAL A 65 14.03 -18.22 8.79
C VAL A 65 13.98 -17.17 9.89
N ARG A 66 15.00 -16.32 9.94
CA ARG A 66 15.07 -15.20 10.89
C ARG A 66 14.50 -13.95 10.24
N TRP A 67 13.50 -13.34 10.87
CA TRP A 67 12.96 -12.06 10.40
C TRP A 67 13.60 -10.90 11.16
N VAL A 68 13.97 -9.84 10.44
CA VAL A 68 14.58 -8.63 10.99
C VAL A 68 13.78 -7.42 10.51
N PRO A 69 13.24 -6.59 11.42
CA PRO A 69 12.52 -5.39 11.03
C PRO A 69 13.46 -4.39 10.34
N ILE A 70 12.96 -3.72 9.31
CA ILE A 70 13.64 -2.59 8.68
C ILE A 70 12.70 -1.39 8.62
N ARG A 71 13.26 -0.20 8.80
CA ARG A 71 12.56 1.08 8.83
C ARG A 71 12.90 1.95 7.62
N GLU A 72 14.03 1.72 6.99
CA GLU A 72 14.52 2.49 5.85
C GLU A 72 15.12 1.61 4.76
N LYS A 73 15.02 2.07 3.51
CA LYS A 73 15.62 1.42 2.34
C LYS A 73 17.14 1.30 2.47
N GLY A 74 17.80 2.25 3.14
CA GLY A 74 19.23 2.21 3.41
C GLY A 74 19.66 0.91 4.10
N GLN A 75 18.94 0.50 5.15
CA GLN A 75 19.25 -0.72 5.90
C GLN A 75 19.23 -1.98 5.02
N LEU A 76 18.24 -2.08 4.12
CA LEU A 76 18.17 -3.17 3.14
C LEU A 76 19.34 -3.12 2.16
N LYS A 77 19.61 -1.93 1.61
CA LYS A 77 20.62 -1.73 0.56
C LYS A 77 22.02 -1.99 1.09
N ASP A 78 22.34 -1.51 2.28
CA ASP A 78 23.60 -1.80 2.99
C ASP A 78 23.75 -3.32 3.23
N PHE A 79 22.70 -3.96 3.77
CA PHE A 79 22.73 -5.40 4.04
C PHE A 79 23.04 -6.21 2.78
N VAL A 80 22.35 -5.91 1.67
CA VAL A 80 22.52 -6.63 0.40
C VAL A 80 23.94 -6.48 -0.16
N VAL A 81 24.54 -5.30 0.00
CA VAL A 81 25.89 -5.00 -0.49
C VAL A 81 26.97 -5.71 0.35
N ASP A 82 26.72 -5.90 1.65
CA ASP A 82 27.65 -6.56 2.56
C ASP A 82 27.47 -8.09 2.62
N HIS A 83 26.28 -8.59 2.27
CA HIS A 83 25.91 -10.01 2.36
C HIS A 83 25.40 -10.54 1.01
N LEU A 84 26.27 -10.54 0.01
CA LEU A 84 25.94 -11.01 -1.34
C LEU A 84 25.66 -12.52 -1.36
N THR A 85 24.54 -12.91 -1.98
CA THR A 85 24.21 -14.33 -2.21
C THR A 85 25.18 -14.99 -3.19
N TYR A 86 25.51 -14.26 -4.26
CA TYR A 86 26.59 -14.58 -5.19
C TYR A 86 27.10 -13.28 -5.84
N THR A 87 28.28 -13.35 -6.46
CA THR A 87 28.85 -12.22 -7.20
C THR A 87 28.96 -12.54 -8.69
N ASN A 88 28.83 -11.50 -9.50
CA ASN A 88 29.24 -11.48 -10.90
C ASN A 88 29.65 -10.06 -11.27
N LYS A 89 30.24 -9.87 -12.44
CA LYS A 89 30.73 -8.55 -12.89
C LYS A 89 29.67 -7.45 -12.78
N ARG A 90 28.41 -7.76 -13.12
CA ARG A 90 27.32 -6.79 -13.08
C ARG A 90 26.94 -6.40 -11.64
N ILE A 91 26.89 -7.37 -10.74
CA ILE A 91 26.61 -7.13 -9.31
C ILE A 91 27.75 -6.30 -8.69
N GLU A 92 29.01 -6.61 -9.02
CA GLU A 92 30.17 -5.85 -8.56
C GLU A 92 30.13 -4.39 -9.01
N GLU A 93 29.80 -4.14 -10.28
CA GLU A 93 29.60 -2.78 -10.81
C GLU A 93 28.55 -2.01 -10.02
N ILE A 94 27.38 -2.62 -9.76
CA ILE A 94 26.28 -2.01 -9.01
C ILE A 94 26.70 -1.71 -7.56
N CYS A 95 27.28 -2.68 -6.88
CA CYS A 95 27.71 -2.52 -5.49
C CYS A 95 28.81 -1.46 -5.35
N ASN A 96 29.77 -1.41 -6.28
CA ASN A 96 30.83 -0.39 -6.28
C ASN A 96 30.25 1.01 -6.51
N HIS A 97 29.30 1.14 -7.43
CA HIS A 97 28.62 2.42 -7.67
C HIS A 97 27.82 2.87 -6.44
N TYR A 98 27.10 1.96 -5.79
CA TYR A 98 26.40 2.25 -4.53
C TYR A 98 27.34 2.70 -3.41
N ARG A 99 28.47 2.02 -3.23
CA ARG A 99 29.45 2.40 -2.19
C ARG A 99 30.08 3.76 -2.47
N THR A 100 30.19 4.15 -3.73
CA THR A 100 30.80 5.42 -4.14
C THR A 100 29.82 6.58 -4.02
N TYR A 101 28.54 6.37 -4.39
CA TYR A 101 27.50 7.39 -4.42
C TYR A 101 26.21 6.93 -3.71
N PRO A 102 26.24 6.61 -2.42
CA PRO A 102 25.09 6.07 -1.70
C PRO A 102 23.86 6.99 -1.72
N GLU A 103 24.05 8.31 -1.85
CA GLU A 103 23.02 9.34 -1.93
C GLU A 103 22.07 9.20 -3.14
N ASP A 104 22.53 8.58 -4.23
CA ASP A 104 21.74 8.41 -5.46
C ASP A 104 20.64 7.32 -5.33
N TYR A 105 20.57 6.66 -4.18
CA TYR A 105 19.78 5.45 -3.99
C TYR A 105 18.66 5.60 -2.96
N TYR A 106 18.13 6.80 -2.76
CA TYR A 106 16.90 7.03 -1.96
C TYR A 106 16.91 6.33 -0.59
N ARG A 107 18.06 6.32 0.10
CA ARG A 107 18.31 5.49 1.29
C ARG A 107 17.34 5.79 2.42
N GLU A 108 16.97 7.06 2.57
CA GLU A 108 16.08 7.61 3.58
C GLU A 108 14.60 7.32 3.28
N THR A 109 14.30 6.61 2.18
CA THR A 109 12.93 6.19 1.87
C THR A 109 12.48 5.20 2.92
N PRO A 110 11.45 5.52 3.73
CA PRO A 110 11.17 4.67 4.85
C PRO A 110 10.25 3.49 4.44
N ILE A 111 10.34 2.37 5.16
CA ILE A 111 9.69 1.08 4.89
C ILE A 111 8.94 0.64 6.16
N ASP A 112 7.79 0.00 5.98
CA ASP A 112 7.10 -0.75 7.04
C ASP A 112 7.19 -2.24 6.65
N GLY A 113 8.08 -3.00 7.26
CA GLY A 113 8.39 -4.37 6.83
C GLY A 113 9.64 -4.96 7.46
N GLY A 114 10.15 -6.03 6.87
CA GLY A 114 11.36 -6.70 7.36
C GLY A 114 12.01 -7.62 6.35
N MET A 115 13.26 -7.97 6.64
CA MET A 115 14.08 -8.91 5.88
C MET A 115 13.92 -10.31 6.47
N TYR A 116 13.81 -11.32 5.60
CA TYR A 116 13.95 -12.71 5.99
C TYR A 116 15.34 -13.18 5.63
N LEU A 117 16.04 -13.67 6.64
CA LEU A 117 17.42 -14.10 6.59
C LEU A 117 17.48 -15.61 6.85
N LEU A 118 18.37 -16.27 6.12
CA LEU A 118 18.69 -17.68 6.31
C LEU A 118 20.18 -17.82 6.61
N ASP A 119 20.49 -18.53 7.69
CA ASP A 119 21.87 -18.84 8.05
C ASP A 119 22.34 -20.06 7.24
N ILE A 120 23.29 -19.83 6.33
CA ILE A 120 23.93 -20.89 5.54
C ILE A 120 25.39 -20.97 5.96
N GLY A 121 25.68 -21.92 6.86
CA GLY A 121 27.00 -22.07 7.46
C GLY A 121 27.36 -20.86 8.33
N THR A 122 28.40 -20.12 7.94
CA THR A 122 28.84 -18.89 8.62
C THR A 122 28.35 -17.61 7.93
N THR A 123 27.47 -17.74 6.92
CA THR A 123 27.00 -16.61 6.11
C THR A 123 25.51 -16.43 6.25
N GLU A 124 25.08 -15.21 6.53
CA GLU A 124 23.68 -14.82 6.49
C GLU A 124 23.29 -14.47 5.06
N ARG A 125 22.12 -14.92 4.59
CA ARG A 125 21.61 -14.59 3.26
C ARG A 125 20.24 -13.99 3.33
N LEU A 126 20.03 -12.91 2.57
CA LEU A 126 18.69 -12.37 2.32
C LEU A 126 17.96 -13.29 1.34
N ILE A 127 16.84 -13.87 1.79
CA ILE A 127 16.01 -14.77 0.98
C ILE A 127 14.66 -14.13 0.61
N ALA A 128 14.18 -13.17 1.39
CA ALA A 128 12.95 -12.45 1.09
C ALA A 128 12.83 -11.14 1.86
N LEU A 129 11.83 -10.33 1.49
CA LEU A 129 11.44 -9.11 2.19
C LEU A 129 9.92 -9.01 2.26
N SER A 130 9.37 -8.70 3.44
CA SER A 130 7.97 -8.29 3.57
C SER A 130 7.86 -6.77 3.61
N ARG A 131 6.75 -6.24 3.08
CA ARG A 131 6.40 -4.83 3.27
C ARG A 131 4.89 -4.61 3.32
N LEU A 132 4.49 -3.64 4.13
CA LEU A 132 3.21 -2.96 4.01
C LEU A 132 3.40 -1.64 3.25
N LYS A 133 2.56 -1.42 2.25
CA LYS A 133 2.55 -0.17 1.50
C LYS A 133 1.94 0.91 2.39
N ARG A 134 2.73 1.97 2.61
CA ARG A 134 2.29 3.19 3.28
C ARG A 134 1.00 3.73 2.71
N PHE A 135 0.11 4.20 3.60
CA PHE A 135 -1.18 4.75 3.21
C PHE A 135 -1.10 5.87 2.18
N ARG A 136 -0.14 6.79 2.32
CA ARG A 136 0.06 7.85 1.31
C ARG A 136 0.27 7.26 -0.10
N ARG A 137 1.01 6.16 -0.21
CA ARG A 137 1.25 5.47 -1.49
C ARG A 137 0.01 4.70 -1.95
N VAL A 138 -0.75 4.10 -1.04
CA VAL A 138 -2.05 3.48 -1.34
C VAL A 138 -3.03 4.53 -1.89
N GLY A 139 -3.12 5.69 -1.24
CA GLY A 139 -3.95 6.82 -1.67
C GLY A 139 -3.54 7.39 -3.02
N GLU A 140 -2.23 7.50 -3.28
CA GLU A 140 -1.73 7.91 -4.59
C GLU A 140 -2.15 6.93 -5.70
N LYS A 141 -2.02 5.61 -5.45
CA LYS A 141 -2.48 4.58 -6.39
C LYS A 141 -3.99 4.60 -6.57
N GLY A 142 -4.73 4.71 -5.47
CA GLY A 142 -6.19 4.79 -5.47
C GLY A 142 -6.68 5.98 -6.26
N SER A 143 -6.24 7.18 -5.90
CA SER A 143 -6.57 8.41 -6.64
C SER A 143 -6.21 8.32 -8.12
N ARG A 144 -5.07 7.74 -8.49
CA ARG A 144 -4.71 7.52 -9.90
C ARG A 144 -5.74 6.65 -10.63
N ARG A 145 -6.08 5.47 -10.09
CA ARG A 145 -7.09 4.58 -10.70
C ARG A 145 -8.45 5.27 -10.87
N ILE A 146 -8.83 6.09 -9.88
CA ILE A 146 -10.06 6.88 -9.93
C ILE A 146 -9.99 7.93 -11.05
N VAL A 147 -8.86 8.62 -11.17
CA VAL A 147 -8.60 9.63 -12.21
C VAL A 147 -8.61 9.01 -13.59
N ASP A 148 -7.97 7.85 -13.77
CA ASP A 148 -7.94 7.12 -15.04
C ASP A 148 -9.35 6.70 -15.46
N PHE A 149 -10.17 6.24 -14.50
CA PHE A 149 -11.58 5.96 -14.75
C PHE A 149 -12.35 7.23 -15.18
N ILE A 150 -12.19 8.33 -14.45
CA ILE A 150 -12.83 9.62 -14.79
C ILE A 150 -12.43 10.06 -16.20
N LEU A 151 -11.14 9.99 -16.54
CA LEU A 151 -10.63 10.32 -17.87
C LEU A 151 -11.27 9.43 -18.95
N SER A 152 -11.33 8.12 -18.72
CA SER A 152 -11.96 7.18 -19.66
C SER A 152 -13.42 7.55 -19.92
N ARG A 153 -14.14 8.03 -18.89
CA ARG A 153 -15.54 8.44 -19.02
C ARG A 153 -15.72 9.79 -19.71
N ILE A 154 -14.81 10.74 -19.47
CA ILE A 154 -14.79 12.00 -20.23
C ILE A 154 -14.52 11.71 -21.70
N ARG A 155 -13.56 10.84 -22.01
CA ARG A 155 -13.25 10.41 -23.39
C ARG A 155 -14.46 9.77 -24.06
N ALA A 156 -15.11 8.81 -23.42
CA ALA A 156 -16.31 8.17 -23.97
C ALA A 156 -17.42 9.19 -24.27
N ASN A 157 -17.66 10.15 -23.37
CA ASN A 157 -18.63 11.22 -23.59
C ASN A 157 -18.23 12.17 -24.72
N ALA A 158 -16.94 12.51 -24.84
CA ALA A 158 -16.43 13.34 -25.92
C ALA A 158 -16.53 12.63 -27.28
N THR A 159 -16.26 11.31 -27.33
CA THR A 159 -16.47 10.48 -28.52
C THR A 159 -17.93 10.49 -28.95
N ALA A 160 -18.87 10.35 -28.01
CA ALA A 160 -20.31 10.41 -28.32
C ALA A 160 -20.74 11.78 -28.89
N LEU A 161 -20.17 12.89 -28.41
CA LEU A 161 -20.42 14.23 -28.98
C LEU A 161 -19.88 14.34 -30.42
N ALA A 162 -18.68 13.80 -30.66
CA ALA A 162 -18.09 13.79 -31.98
C ALA A 162 -18.91 12.91 -32.95
N GLU A 163 -19.43 11.77 -32.51
CA GLU A 163 -20.34 10.90 -33.28
C GLU A 163 -21.65 11.62 -33.63
N GLU A 164 -22.24 12.33 -32.68
CA GLU A 164 -23.44 13.13 -32.91
C GLU A 164 -23.19 14.22 -33.96
N ARG A 165 -22.05 14.93 -33.87
CA ARG A 165 -21.65 15.90 -34.90
C ARG A 165 -21.44 15.25 -36.26
N ALA A 166 -20.74 14.12 -36.33
CA ALA A 166 -20.52 13.39 -37.59
C ALA A 166 -21.85 13.03 -38.26
N ARG A 167 -22.79 12.52 -37.47
CA ARG A 167 -24.15 12.19 -37.92
C ARG A 167 -24.91 13.43 -38.45
N LEU A 168 -24.82 14.57 -37.75
CA LEU A 168 -25.44 15.82 -38.20
C LEU A 168 -24.86 16.35 -39.52
N LEU A 169 -23.58 16.08 -39.78
CA LEU A 169 -22.88 16.43 -41.02
C LEU A 169 -23.01 15.36 -42.11
N GLY A 170 -23.70 14.25 -41.85
CA GLY A 170 -23.87 13.15 -42.81
C GLY A 170 -22.57 12.41 -43.14
N VAL A 171 -21.54 12.50 -42.28
CA VAL A 171 -20.25 11.83 -42.48
C VAL A 171 -20.02 10.75 -41.42
N ARG A 172 -19.11 9.81 -41.69
CA ARG A 172 -18.64 8.88 -40.67
C ARG A 172 -17.66 9.59 -39.72
N ARG A 173 -17.58 9.15 -38.46
CA ARG A 173 -16.69 9.73 -37.45
C ARG A 173 -15.22 9.72 -37.89
N GLU A 174 -14.78 8.68 -38.59
CA GLU A 174 -13.41 8.56 -39.10
C GLU A 174 -13.09 9.61 -40.19
N GLN A 175 -14.13 10.18 -40.80
CA GLN A 175 -14.04 11.22 -41.83
C GLN A 175 -14.27 12.62 -41.25
N LEU A 176 -14.56 12.73 -39.94
CA LEU A 176 -14.81 14.00 -39.26
C LEU A 176 -13.47 14.68 -38.92
N LEU A 177 -13.07 15.65 -39.74
CA LEU A 177 -11.94 16.53 -39.43
C LEU A 177 -12.40 17.61 -38.44
N SER A 178 -11.93 17.52 -37.20
CA SER A 178 -12.23 18.49 -36.14
C SER A 178 -11.01 19.35 -35.85
N SER A 179 -11.21 20.66 -35.67
CA SER A 179 -10.12 21.53 -35.22
C SER A 179 -9.72 21.18 -33.78
N PRO A 180 -8.45 21.43 -33.38
CA PRO A 180 -8.02 21.28 -31.98
C PRO A 180 -8.95 21.98 -30.98
N ASP A 181 -9.37 23.21 -31.27
CA ASP A 181 -10.28 23.97 -30.40
C ASP A 181 -11.65 23.29 -30.22
N THR A 182 -12.15 22.65 -31.28
CA THR A 182 -13.41 21.90 -31.22
C THR A 182 -13.26 20.69 -30.31
N MET A 183 -12.18 19.91 -30.47
CA MET A 183 -11.92 18.74 -29.61
C MET A 183 -11.75 19.14 -28.14
N VAL A 184 -11.06 20.25 -27.86
CA VAL A 184 -10.90 20.80 -26.51
C VAL A 184 -12.25 21.23 -25.93
N SER A 185 -13.09 21.92 -26.72
CA SER A 185 -14.44 22.35 -26.30
C SER A 185 -15.34 21.17 -25.99
N GLU A 186 -15.32 20.12 -26.82
CA GLU A 186 -16.08 18.88 -26.59
C GLU A 186 -15.61 18.14 -25.34
N PHE A 187 -14.31 18.04 -25.14
CA PHE A 187 -13.75 17.45 -23.93
C PHE A 187 -14.19 18.22 -22.68
N ALA A 188 -14.11 19.56 -22.71
CA ALA A 188 -14.58 20.40 -21.62
C ALA A 188 -16.10 20.26 -21.38
N HIS A 189 -16.90 20.10 -22.44
CA HIS A 189 -18.33 19.83 -22.33
C HIS A 189 -18.61 18.46 -21.70
N ALA A 190 -17.90 17.43 -22.13
CA ALA A 190 -17.97 16.08 -21.58
C ALA A 190 -17.59 16.05 -20.09
N GLU A 191 -16.54 16.76 -19.70
CA GLU A 191 -16.12 16.92 -18.31
C GLU A 191 -17.22 17.61 -17.47
N ARG A 192 -17.81 18.70 -17.96
CA ARG A 192 -18.92 19.39 -17.27
C ARG A 192 -20.15 18.48 -17.08
N ARG A 193 -20.49 17.65 -18.05
CA ARG A 193 -21.58 16.66 -17.94
C ARG A 193 -21.30 15.64 -16.84
N LEU A 194 -20.06 15.15 -16.76
CA LEU A 194 -19.64 14.23 -15.69
C LEU A 194 -19.73 14.90 -14.31
N ILE A 195 -19.18 16.11 -14.17
CA ILE A 195 -19.24 16.90 -12.93
C ILE A 195 -20.68 17.09 -12.45
N LYS A 196 -21.59 17.44 -13.37
CA LYS A 196 -23.02 17.60 -13.06
C LYS A 196 -23.65 16.30 -12.57
N SER A 197 -23.22 15.17 -13.12
CA SER A 197 -23.69 13.84 -12.72
C SER A 197 -23.17 13.44 -11.33
N ILE A 198 -21.92 13.76 -11.01
CA ILE A 198 -21.34 13.57 -9.68
C ILE A 198 -22.09 14.42 -8.65
N LYS A 199 -22.28 15.72 -8.93
CA LYS A 199 -22.99 16.65 -8.05
C LYS A 199 -24.43 16.22 -7.74
N ARG A 200 -25.09 15.52 -8.67
CA ARG A 200 -26.45 14.99 -8.52
C ARG A 200 -26.50 13.59 -7.89
N GLY A 201 -25.36 12.92 -7.75
CA GLY A 201 -25.30 11.52 -7.31
C GLY A 201 -25.86 10.53 -8.34
N THR A 202 -25.90 10.89 -9.63
CA THR A 202 -26.47 10.03 -10.70
C THR A 202 -25.42 9.15 -11.38
N ILE A 203 -24.16 9.23 -10.98
CA ILE A 203 -23.06 8.44 -11.55
C ILE A 203 -23.04 6.98 -11.01
N GLU A 204 -23.98 6.62 -10.14
CA GLU A 204 -23.91 5.41 -9.31
C GLU A 204 -23.95 4.07 -10.06
N THR A 205 -24.48 4.01 -11.29
CA THR A 205 -24.73 2.77 -12.04
C THR A 205 -23.56 2.21 -12.85
N ASP A 206 -22.47 2.96 -13.07
CA ASP A 206 -21.43 2.61 -14.05
C ASP A 206 -20.01 2.48 -13.45
N LEU A 207 -19.90 2.27 -12.15
CA LEU A 207 -18.63 2.53 -11.47
C LEU A 207 -17.80 1.25 -11.28
N PRO A 208 -16.59 1.14 -11.86
CA PRO A 208 -15.81 -0.08 -11.83
C PRO A 208 -15.26 -0.39 -10.44
N LEU A 209 -14.95 -1.67 -10.27
CA LEU A 209 -14.14 -2.19 -9.18
C LEU A 209 -12.67 -1.81 -9.43
N LEU A 210 -12.11 -0.98 -8.57
CA LEU A 210 -10.72 -0.54 -8.64
C LEU A 210 -9.94 -1.23 -7.51
N SER A 211 -9.32 -2.36 -7.81
CA SER A 211 -8.54 -3.12 -6.84
C SER A 211 -7.17 -2.50 -6.54
N ILE A 212 -6.63 -2.69 -5.35
CA ILE A 212 -5.22 -2.47 -5.02
C ILE A 212 -4.75 -3.74 -4.31
N PRO A 213 -4.17 -4.70 -5.04
CA PRO A 213 -3.73 -5.97 -4.48
C PRO A 213 -2.52 -5.82 -3.56
N ASP A 214 -1.68 -4.81 -3.81
CA ASP A 214 -0.32 -4.73 -3.29
C ASP A 214 -0.19 -3.83 -2.05
N VAL A 215 -1.17 -3.88 -1.15
CA VAL A 215 -1.04 -3.21 0.16
C VAL A 215 -0.12 -4.00 1.05
N ALA A 216 -0.27 -5.32 1.12
CA ALA A 216 0.68 -6.22 1.75
C ALA A 216 1.44 -6.99 0.68
N GLY A 217 2.78 -7.04 0.80
CA GLY A 217 3.64 -7.67 -0.19
C GLY A 217 4.79 -8.46 0.42
N LEU A 218 5.15 -9.55 -0.25
CA LEU A 218 6.35 -10.33 -0.03
C LEU A 218 7.18 -10.30 -1.31
N LYS A 219 8.49 -10.10 -1.21
CA LYS A 219 9.42 -10.22 -2.32
C LYS A 219 10.38 -11.36 -2.02
N VAL A 220 10.27 -12.45 -2.78
CA VAL A 220 11.02 -13.68 -2.57
C VAL A 220 12.16 -13.76 -3.59
N ILE A 221 13.35 -14.12 -3.09
CA ILE A 221 14.58 -14.21 -3.88
C ILE A 221 14.89 -15.68 -4.10
N ILE A 222 14.63 -16.16 -5.32
CA ILE A 222 14.90 -17.54 -5.73
C ILE A 222 15.36 -17.57 -7.19
N GLU A 223 16.07 -18.63 -7.57
CA GLU A 223 16.47 -18.83 -8.95
C GLU A 223 15.35 -19.46 -9.79
N GLU A 224 15.39 -19.25 -11.11
CA GLU A 224 14.28 -19.61 -12.02
C GLU A 224 13.85 -21.08 -11.92
N HIS A 225 14.81 -21.98 -11.71
CA HIS A 225 14.57 -23.43 -11.59
C HIS A 225 13.84 -23.82 -10.29
N GLU A 226 13.77 -22.94 -9.31
CA GLU A 226 13.13 -23.20 -8.01
C GLU A 226 11.68 -22.73 -7.95
N HIS A 227 11.17 -22.10 -9.02
CA HIS A 227 9.85 -21.48 -9.01
C HIS A 227 8.72 -22.48 -8.70
N ASN A 228 8.73 -23.66 -9.31
CA ASN A 228 7.72 -24.69 -9.02
C ASN A 228 7.76 -25.13 -7.54
N ARG A 229 8.97 -25.25 -6.98
CA ARG A 229 9.16 -25.60 -5.56
C ARG A 229 8.60 -24.53 -4.62
N LEU A 230 8.64 -23.25 -5.02
CA LEU A 230 8.00 -22.16 -4.27
C LEU A 230 6.48 -22.26 -4.35
N LEU A 231 5.91 -22.55 -5.53
CA LEU A 231 4.46 -22.77 -5.67
C LEU A 231 4.00 -23.95 -4.81
N ASP A 232 4.71 -25.06 -4.84
CA ASP A 232 4.45 -26.23 -3.98
C ASP A 232 4.50 -25.84 -2.48
N ALA A 233 5.48 -25.02 -2.09
CA ALA A 233 5.60 -24.55 -0.70
C ALA A 233 4.44 -23.63 -0.29
N ILE A 234 3.95 -22.76 -1.19
CA ILE A 234 2.78 -21.91 -0.97
C ILE A 234 1.52 -22.77 -0.78
N GLU A 235 1.28 -23.74 -1.67
CA GLU A 235 0.13 -24.65 -1.60
C GLU A 235 0.18 -25.51 -0.32
N ALA A 236 1.36 -26.02 0.03
CA ALA A 236 1.57 -26.84 1.23
C ALA A 236 1.32 -26.10 2.55
N THR A 237 1.15 -24.77 2.54
CA THR A 237 0.69 -24.03 3.73
C THR A 237 -0.75 -24.37 4.13
N GLY A 238 -1.57 -24.84 3.18
CA GLY A 238 -3.01 -25.08 3.38
C GLY A 238 -3.84 -23.81 3.68
N THR A 239 -3.23 -22.64 3.67
CA THR A 239 -3.87 -21.34 3.99
C THR A 239 -3.70 -20.31 2.89
N CYS A 240 -2.94 -20.63 1.84
CA CYS A 240 -2.68 -19.77 0.70
C CYS A 240 -3.11 -20.45 -0.60
N VAL A 241 -3.67 -19.67 -1.52
CA VAL A 241 -4.04 -20.12 -2.87
C VAL A 241 -3.52 -19.09 -3.87
N VAL A 242 -2.76 -19.53 -4.86
CA VAL A 242 -2.30 -18.66 -5.96
C VAL A 242 -3.48 -18.43 -6.90
N MET A 243 -3.86 -17.16 -7.08
CA MET A 243 -5.01 -16.76 -7.88
C MET A 243 -4.60 -16.34 -9.30
N GLU A 244 -3.51 -15.59 -9.40
CA GLU A 244 -3.01 -15.03 -10.66
C GLU A 244 -1.48 -15.02 -10.62
N ALA A 245 -0.85 -15.20 -11.78
CA ALA A 245 0.59 -15.06 -11.98
C ALA A 245 0.84 -14.17 -13.21
N GLU A 246 1.50 -13.04 -13.00
CA GLU A 246 1.88 -12.09 -14.05
C GLU A 246 3.39 -12.11 -14.25
N HIS A 247 3.82 -12.40 -15.48
CA HIS A 247 5.24 -12.45 -15.83
C HIS A 247 5.67 -11.11 -16.42
N HIS A 248 6.71 -10.51 -15.83
CA HIS A 248 7.35 -9.31 -16.35
C HIS A 248 8.71 -9.65 -16.93
N SER A 249 8.96 -9.16 -18.14
CA SER A 249 10.25 -9.28 -18.83
C SER A 249 10.69 -7.93 -19.40
N GLY A 250 12.00 -7.67 -19.41
CA GLY A 250 12.58 -6.43 -19.95
C GLY A 250 13.57 -5.79 -18.96
N VAL A 251 13.51 -4.47 -18.82
CA VAL A 251 14.36 -3.72 -17.85
C VAL A 251 14.11 -4.21 -16.42
N TYR A 252 12.85 -4.53 -16.11
CA TYR A 252 12.43 -5.21 -14.89
C TYR A 252 11.98 -6.62 -15.24
N SER A 253 12.51 -7.61 -14.52
CA SER A 253 12.17 -9.03 -14.68
C SER A 253 11.78 -9.62 -13.32
N ALA A 254 10.55 -10.12 -13.22
CA ALA A 254 9.99 -10.73 -12.02
C ALA A 254 8.69 -11.47 -12.36
N ILE A 255 8.25 -12.34 -11.46
CA ILE A 255 6.92 -12.96 -11.50
C ILE A 255 6.11 -12.40 -10.33
N ASN A 256 5.00 -11.73 -10.61
CA ASN A 256 4.10 -11.22 -9.58
C ASN A 256 2.96 -12.22 -9.40
N LEU A 257 2.84 -12.77 -8.19
CA LEU A 257 1.76 -13.67 -7.81
C LEU A 257 0.74 -12.90 -6.98
N LYS A 258 -0.54 -13.04 -7.30
CA LYS A 258 -1.64 -12.65 -6.41
C LYS A 258 -2.04 -13.89 -5.62
N VAL A 259 -1.90 -13.83 -4.30
CA VAL A 259 -2.16 -14.97 -3.42
C VAL A 259 -3.30 -14.61 -2.46
N ALA A 260 -4.35 -15.42 -2.47
CA ALA A 260 -5.40 -15.37 -1.46
C ALA A 260 -4.91 -16.07 -0.20
N HIS A 261 -5.06 -15.44 0.95
CA HIS A 261 -4.64 -15.95 2.26
C HIS A 261 -5.81 -15.99 3.23
N LYS A 262 -6.04 -17.16 3.84
CA LYS A 262 -7.01 -17.35 4.92
C LYS A 262 -6.45 -16.80 6.22
N ILE A 263 -7.18 -15.87 6.82
CA ILE A 263 -6.71 -15.11 7.96
C ILE A 263 -6.56 -16.00 9.22
N PRO A 264 -5.48 -15.87 9.99
CA PRO A 264 -5.27 -16.61 11.23
C PRO A 264 -6.06 -15.99 12.38
N TRP A 265 -7.38 -16.17 12.40
CA TRP A 265 -8.28 -15.51 13.36
C TRP A 265 -7.88 -15.73 14.82
N ASP A 266 -7.58 -16.97 15.23
CA ASP A 266 -7.24 -17.30 16.63
C ASP A 266 -6.07 -16.46 17.15
N GLU A 267 -5.06 -16.22 16.31
CA GLU A 267 -3.91 -15.40 16.70
C GLU A 267 -4.29 -13.92 16.80
N LEU A 268 -5.08 -13.41 15.86
CA LEU A 268 -5.50 -12.01 15.86
C LEU A 268 -6.41 -11.71 17.06
N PHE A 269 -7.33 -12.62 17.41
CA PHE A 269 -8.12 -12.49 18.64
C PHE A 269 -7.25 -12.59 19.90
N ALA A 270 -6.19 -13.39 19.91
CA ALA A 270 -5.29 -13.48 21.06
C ALA A 270 -4.34 -12.28 21.22
N ARG A 271 -4.24 -11.40 20.22
CA ARG A 271 -3.28 -10.29 20.18
C ARG A 271 -3.97 -8.96 19.86
N PRO A 272 -4.78 -8.41 20.78
CA PRO A 272 -5.32 -7.07 20.62
C PRO A 272 -4.20 -6.01 20.66
N PRO A 273 -4.44 -4.81 20.10
CA PRO A 273 -3.47 -3.72 20.13
C PRO A 273 -3.01 -3.39 21.56
N ALA A 274 -1.71 -3.53 21.80
CA ALA A 274 -1.07 -3.24 23.08
C ALA A 274 0.23 -2.43 22.88
N GLY A 275 0.82 -1.95 23.98
CA GLY A 275 2.12 -1.26 23.95
C GLY A 275 2.13 -0.05 23.01
N HIS A 276 3.08 0.00 22.07
CA HIS A 276 3.17 1.08 21.10
C HIS A 276 1.94 1.17 20.19
N ALA A 277 1.39 0.04 19.73
CA ALA A 277 0.21 0.05 18.87
C ALA A 277 -0.98 0.72 19.56
N LEU A 278 -1.17 0.44 20.85
CA LEU A 278 -2.19 1.10 21.67
C LEU A 278 -1.92 2.60 21.83
N ARG A 279 -0.67 3.01 22.10
CA ARG A 279 -0.30 4.44 22.16
C ARG A 279 -0.58 5.16 20.84
N LEU A 280 -0.26 4.54 19.72
CA LEU A 280 -0.50 5.08 18.39
C LEU A 280 -2.00 5.20 18.09
N LEU A 281 -2.80 4.20 18.46
CA LEU A 281 -4.26 4.26 18.33
C LEU A 281 -4.84 5.37 19.22
N LYS A 282 -4.38 5.48 20.47
CA LYS A 282 -4.75 6.59 21.36
C LYS A 282 -4.45 7.94 20.73
N TYR A 283 -3.24 8.11 20.20
CA TYR A 283 -2.85 9.32 19.47
C TYR A 283 -3.79 9.61 18.31
N ARG A 284 -4.26 8.58 17.59
CA ARG A 284 -5.21 8.68 16.48
C ARG A 284 -6.67 8.82 16.92
N GLY A 285 -6.91 9.12 18.20
CA GLY A 285 -8.24 9.43 18.74
C GLY A 285 -9.07 8.22 19.15
N PHE A 286 -8.48 7.03 19.21
CA PHE A 286 -9.13 5.87 19.83
C PHE A 286 -9.09 5.98 21.34
N ASP A 287 -10.12 5.45 22.00
CA ASP A 287 -10.17 5.37 23.45
C ASP A 287 -9.48 4.08 23.93
N PRO A 288 -8.39 4.17 24.73
CA PRO A 288 -7.66 3.00 25.22
C PRO A 288 -8.51 2.02 26.02
N ASP A 289 -9.58 2.49 26.67
CA ASP A 289 -10.43 1.66 27.53
C ASP A 289 -11.41 0.79 26.72
N THR A 290 -11.63 1.14 25.44
CA THR A 290 -12.62 0.48 24.58
C THR A 290 -12.04 -0.11 23.30
N VAL A 291 -10.81 0.26 22.93
CA VAL A 291 -10.18 -0.15 21.66
C VAL A 291 -10.02 -1.66 21.50
N GLU A 292 -9.79 -2.41 22.57
CA GLU A 292 -9.73 -3.88 22.52
C GLU A 292 -11.07 -4.48 22.10
N ARG A 293 -12.16 -4.04 22.73
CA ARG A 293 -13.52 -4.45 22.35
C ARG A 293 -13.83 -4.05 20.90
N GLU A 294 -13.52 -2.80 20.53
CA GLU A 294 -13.73 -2.32 19.15
C GLU A 294 -12.92 -3.13 18.13
N TYR A 295 -11.71 -3.56 18.48
CA TYR A 295 -10.88 -4.41 17.65
C TYR A 295 -11.51 -5.80 17.49
N HIS A 296 -12.02 -6.41 18.57
CA HIS A 296 -12.71 -7.69 18.48
C HIS A 296 -14.01 -7.62 17.66
N ASP A 297 -14.82 -6.58 17.86
CA ASP A 297 -16.02 -6.34 17.07
C ASP A 297 -15.67 -6.19 15.59
N PHE A 298 -14.58 -5.46 15.29
CA PHE A 298 -14.05 -5.32 13.95
C PHE A 298 -13.65 -6.66 13.32
N LEU A 299 -12.94 -7.53 14.05
CA LEU A 299 -12.57 -8.87 13.58
C LEU A 299 -13.80 -9.77 13.37
N SER A 300 -14.81 -9.67 14.23
CA SER A 300 -15.98 -10.56 14.20
C SER A 300 -16.86 -10.43 12.95
N THR A 301 -16.75 -9.30 12.24
CA THR A 301 -17.55 -9.01 11.03
C THR A 301 -16.71 -8.94 9.77
N ALA A 302 -15.44 -9.34 9.87
CA ALA A 302 -14.44 -9.25 8.82
C ALA A 302 -14.55 -10.40 7.80
N GLU A 303 -14.09 -10.14 6.59
CA GLU A 303 -13.98 -11.15 5.53
C GLU A 303 -12.88 -12.18 5.83
N ASP A 304 -13.09 -13.45 5.53
CA ASP A 304 -12.17 -14.56 5.87
C ASP A 304 -10.85 -14.59 5.07
N THR A 305 -10.75 -13.78 4.02
CA THR A 305 -9.64 -13.86 3.06
C THR A 305 -9.16 -12.48 2.62
N VAL A 306 -7.85 -12.29 2.73
CA VAL A 306 -7.11 -11.16 2.18
C VAL A 306 -6.27 -11.59 0.99
N TYR A 307 -5.87 -10.63 0.17
CA TYR A 307 -4.93 -10.86 -0.92
C TYR A 307 -3.58 -10.21 -0.61
N LEU A 308 -2.50 -10.95 -0.84
CA LEU A 308 -1.14 -10.44 -0.82
C LEU A 308 -0.47 -10.56 -2.19
N GLU A 309 0.43 -9.63 -2.49
CA GLU A 309 1.30 -9.72 -3.65
C GLU A 309 2.60 -10.45 -3.27
N ILE A 310 2.98 -11.50 -4.00
CA ILE A 310 4.30 -12.11 -3.89
C ILE A 310 5.09 -11.83 -5.17
N ILE A 311 6.15 -11.03 -5.08
CA ILE A 311 7.06 -10.76 -6.18
C ILE A 311 8.22 -11.76 -6.10
N VAL A 312 8.40 -12.56 -7.13
CA VAL A 312 9.47 -13.54 -7.24
C VAL A 312 10.52 -13.03 -8.21
N SER A 313 11.79 -12.99 -7.79
CA SER A 313 12.90 -12.52 -8.61
C SER A 313 14.20 -13.25 -8.27
N THR A 314 15.07 -13.47 -9.25
CA THR A 314 16.45 -13.92 -9.01
C THR A 314 17.23 -12.90 -8.20
N PHE A 315 18.34 -13.30 -7.57
CA PHE A 315 19.13 -12.37 -6.77
C PHE A 315 19.67 -11.19 -7.59
N GLN A 316 20.15 -11.43 -8.81
CA GLN A 316 20.58 -10.34 -9.70
C GLN A 316 19.43 -9.38 -10.04
N ASN A 317 18.23 -9.89 -10.35
CA ASN A 317 17.07 -9.04 -10.65
C ASN A 317 16.61 -8.27 -9.40
N PHE A 318 16.71 -8.88 -8.22
CA PHE A 318 16.50 -8.21 -6.95
C PHE A 318 17.48 -7.03 -6.80
N VAL A 319 18.79 -7.26 -6.94
CA VAL A 319 19.82 -6.21 -6.88
C VAL A 319 19.55 -5.09 -7.89
N GLU A 320 19.23 -5.44 -9.15
CA GLU A 320 18.90 -4.46 -10.20
C GLU A 320 17.65 -3.62 -9.88
N SER A 321 16.73 -4.15 -9.08
CA SER A 321 15.48 -3.45 -8.71
C SER A 321 15.60 -2.60 -7.45
N GLU A 322 16.67 -2.75 -6.68
CA GLU A 322 16.95 -1.94 -5.48
C GLU A 322 18.12 -0.97 -5.70
N LEU A 323 19.10 -1.33 -6.54
CA LEU A 323 20.37 -0.63 -6.71
C LEU A 323 20.79 -0.45 -8.18
N GLY A 324 20.01 -0.95 -9.14
CA GLY A 324 20.41 -0.95 -10.54
C GLY A 324 19.45 -0.23 -11.46
N ARG A 325 19.43 -0.67 -12.72
CA ARG A 325 18.71 0.01 -13.82
C ARG A 325 17.19 -0.01 -13.72
N SER A 326 16.64 -0.80 -12.79
CA SER A 326 15.20 -1.02 -12.63
C SER A 326 14.69 -0.61 -11.25
N MET A 327 15.43 0.29 -10.60
CA MET A 327 15.16 0.75 -9.25
C MET A 327 13.68 1.12 -9.07
N HIS A 328 13.06 0.60 -8.01
CA HIS A 328 11.64 0.76 -7.77
C HIS A 328 11.24 2.24 -7.69
N GLU A 329 12.05 3.04 -7.00
CA GLU A 329 11.82 4.46 -6.73
C GLU A 329 11.79 5.29 -8.03
N ASP A 330 12.71 5.05 -8.97
CA ASP A 330 12.71 5.73 -10.27
C ASP A 330 11.44 5.42 -11.06
N ARG A 331 11.04 4.14 -11.11
CA ARG A 331 9.79 3.75 -11.77
C ARG A 331 8.58 4.44 -11.14
N VAL A 332 8.57 4.60 -9.81
CA VAL A 332 7.53 5.35 -9.10
C VAL A 332 7.52 6.82 -9.52
N LEU A 333 8.68 7.46 -9.66
CA LEU A 333 8.79 8.85 -10.09
C LEU A 333 8.40 9.04 -11.56
N THR A 334 8.83 8.16 -12.46
CA THR A 334 8.42 8.19 -13.87
C THR A 334 6.91 8.09 -14.00
N GLN A 335 6.27 7.17 -13.26
CA GLN A 335 4.80 7.06 -13.21
C GLN A 335 4.12 8.31 -12.64
N ARG A 336 4.80 9.07 -11.77
CA ARG A 336 4.26 10.33 -11.22
C ARG A 336 4.35 11.47 -12.23
N ALA A 337 5.43 11.54 -13.00
CA ALA A 337 5.66 12.58 -13.99
C ALA A 337 4.71 12.45 -15.20
N HIS A 338 4.44 11.22 -15.66
CA HIS A 338 3.66 10.96 -16.87
C HIS A 338 2.16 10.83 -16.58
N ARG A 339 1.53 11.90 -16.08
CA ARG A 339 0.06 11.94 -15.88
C ARG A 339 -0.63 12.53 -17.10
N GLU A 340 -1.46 11.73 -17.74
CA GLU A 340 -2.21 12.13 -18.95
C GLU A 340 -3.30 13.18 -18.66
N TYR A 341 -3.90 13.15 -17.47
CA TYR A 341 -4.99 14.07 -17.10
C TYR A 341 -4.77 14.70 -15.72
N ASN A 342 -4.80 16.03 -15.69
CA ASN A 342 -4.58 16.86 -14.49
C ASN A 342 -5.67 17.94 -14.32
N GLY A 343 -6.87 17.71 -14.84
CA GLY A 343 -8.00 18.65 -14.71
C GLY A 343 -8.47 18.84 -13.26
N PRO A 344 -9.36 19.81 -12.99
CA PRO A 344 -9.82 20.14 -11.64
C PRO A 344 -10.43 18.94 -10.90
N VAL A 345 -11.20 18.09 -11.59
CA VAL A 345 -11.79 16.89 -10.98
C VAL A 345 -10.71 15.92 -10.52
N ALA A 346 -9.67 15.71 -11.34
CA ALA A 346 -8.56 14.84 -10.97
C ALA A 346 -7.79 15.36 -9.75
N THR A 347 -7.58 16.67 -9.67
CA THR A 347 -6.99 17.30 -8.50
C THR A 347 -7.84 17.09 -7.25
N ASN A 348 -9.16 17.27 -7.35
CA ASN A 348 -10.05 17.10 -6.21
C ASN A 348 -10.15 15.65 -5.72
N VAL A 349 -10.06 14.67 -6.63
CA VAL A 349 -9.98 13.25 -6.22
C VAL A 349 -8.75 13.01 -5.37
N ARG A 350 -7.57 13.51 -5.79
CA ARG A 350 -6.33 13.38 -5.01
C ARG A 350 -6.49 14.03 -3.64
N TYR A 351 -7.01 15.25 -3.61
CA TYR A 351 -7.28 16.00 -2.38
C TYR A 351 -8.24 15.27 -1.44
N LEU A 352 -9.31 14.68 -1.97
CA LEU A 352 -10.27 13.92 -1.16
C LEU A 352 -9.63 12.68 -0.54
N ILE A 353 -8.87 11.91 -1.33
CA ILE A 353 -8.19 10.71 -0.83
C ILE A 353 -7.11 11.07 0.19
N ASP A 354 -6.32 12.12 -0.06
CA ASP A 354 -5.32 12.63 0.88
C ASP A 354 -5.99 13.11 2.18
N PHE A 355 -7.13 13.80 2.09
CA PHE A 355 -7.92 14.21 3.24
C PHE A 355 -8.42 13.01 4.07
N ILE A 356 -8.99 11.99 3.41
CA ILE A 356 -9.49 10.77 4.08
C ILE A 356 -8.35 10.06 4.82
N LEU A 357 -7.21 9.87 4.16
CA LEU A 357 -6.07 9.18 4.78
C LEU A 357 -5.44 10.00 5.91
N SER A 358 -5.41 11.33 5.78
CA SER A 358 -4.95 12.23 6.84
C SER A 358 -5.90 12.18 8.04
N LEU A 359 -7.21 12.17 7.80
CA LEU A 359 -8.23 12.03 8.83
C LEU A 359 -8.06 10.71 9.60
N CYS A 360 -7.74 9.61 8.92
CA CYS A 360 -7.53 8.32 9.58
C CYS A 360 -6.31 8.29 10.52
N ARG A 361 -5.39 9.25 10.35
CA ARG A 361 -4.18 9.44 11.17
C ARG A 361 -4.28 10.60 12.16
N SER A 362 -5.34 11.40 12.09
CA SER A 362 -5.49 12.57 12.94
C SER A 362 -5.88 12.17 14.37
N PRO A 363 -5.62 13.02 15.38
CA PRO A 363 -6.07 12.78 16.75
C PRO A 363 -7.59 12.94 16.95
N THR A 364 -8.27 13.57 16.00
CA THR A 364 -9.70 13.93 16.14
C THR A 364 -10.60 12.86 15.55
N MET A 365 -11.60 12.39 16.30
CA MET A 365 -12.62 11.44 15.81
C MET A 365 -13.93 12.15 15.46
N SER A 366 -13.84 13.39 14.99
CA SER A 366 -14.99 14.25 14.70
C SER A 366 -15.79 13.75 13.50
N GLU A 367 -17.11 13.67 13.66
CA GLU A 367 -18.04 13.32 12.59
C GLU A 367 -18.00 14.36 11.46
N ILE A 368 -17.84 13.89 10.22
CA ILE A 368 -17.87 14.73 9.02
C ILE A 368 -19.29 14.70 8.46
N ARG A 369 -20.01 15.82 8.58
CA ARG A 369 -21.38 15.97 8.03
C ARG A 369 -21.42 16.59 6.64
N ASP A 370 -20.36 17.30 6.25
CA ASP A 370 -20.15 17.86 4.91
C ASP A 370 -18.70 17.60 4.54
N VAL A 371 -18.47 16.89 3.42
CA VAL A 371 -17.12 16.54 2.98
C VAL A 371 -16.41 17.81 2.52
N PRO A 372 -15.26 18.17 3.11
CA PRO A 372 -14.59 19.44 2.80
C PRO A 372 -14.12 19.55 1.34
N ILE A 373 -13.88 18.40 0.70
CA ILE A 373 -13.45 18.29 -0.70
C ILE A 373 -14.58 17.75 -1.57
N LYS A 374 -15.15 18.63 -2.37
CA LYS A 374 -16.20 18.36 -3.35
C LYS A 374 -15.58 18.28 -4.74
N LEU A 375 -15.85 17.20 -5.47
CA LEU A 375 -15.22 16.96 -6.77
C LEU A 375 -15.57 18.01 -7.85
N TRP A 376 -16.61 18.82 -7.63
CA TRP A 376 -17.10 19.86 -8.54
C TRP A 376 -16.71 21.30 -8.17
N VAL A 377 -15.90 21.50 -7.13
CA VAL A 377 -15.46 22.83 -6.68
C VAL A 377 -14.04 23.10 -7.18
N LYS A 378 -13.67 24.36 -7.42
CA LYS A 378 -12.27 24.72 -7.70
C LYS A 378 -11.61 25.15 -6.39
N TYR A 379 -10.49 24.53 -6.06
CA TYR A 379 -9.71 24.85 -4.87
C TYR A 379 -8.35 25.43 -5.27
N MET A 380 -7.87 26.40 -4.50
CA MET A 380 -6.46 26.76 -4.49
C MET A 380 -5.67 25.68 -3.76
N PRO A 381 -4.41 25.39 -4.14
CA PRO A 381 -3.58 24.39 -3.46
C PRO A 381 -3.48 24.59 -1.94
N ASP A 382 -3.38 25.85 -1.49
CA ASP A 382 -3.26 26.24 -0.07
C ASP A 382 -4.46 25.78 0.78
N TYR A 383 -5.63 25.56 0.16
CA TYR A 383 -6.81 25.04 0.84
C TYR A 383 -6.55 23.67 1.47
N MET A 384 -5.79 22.81 0.78
CA MET A 384 -5.47 21.47 1.29
C MET A 384 -4.51 21.51 2.46
N GLU A 385 -3.49 22.36 2.39
CA GLU A 385 -2.55 22.53 3.49
C GLU A 385 -3.28 23.03 4.74
N HIS A 386 -4.22 23.97 4.56
CA HIS A 386 -5.08 24.45 5.64
C HIS A 386 -5.92 23.32 6.25
N LEU A 387 -6.62 22.52 5.42
CA LEU A 387 -7.46 21.42 5.91
C LEU A 387 -6.67 20.37 6.69
N ILE A 388 -5.52 19.94 6.14
CA ILE A 388 -4.67 18.95 6.83
C ILE A 388 -4.21 19.52 8.16
N ARG A 389 -3.71 20.77 8.20
CA ARG A 389 -3.31 21.41 9.46
C ARG A 389 -4.43 21.44 10.50
N MET A 390 -5.67 21.73 10.08
CA MET A 390 -6.82 21.75 10.99
C MET A 390 -7.10 20.39 11.65
N GLN A 391 -6.82 19.28 10.97
CA GLN A 391 -7.01 17.93 11.54
C GLN A 391 -6.05 17.62 12.70
N PHE A 392 -4.87 18.25 12.70
CA PHE A 392 -3.79 18.02 13.68
C PHE A 392 -3.63 19.15 14.71
N ARG A 393 -4.56 20.13 14.76
CA ARG A 393 -4.56 21.23 15.74
C ARG A 393 -5.12 20.79 17.09
N SER A 394 -4.37 19.96 17.80
CA SER A 394 -4.36 19.86 19.26
C SER A 394 -2.89 19.80 19.71
N GLN A 395 -2.53 20.52 20.77
CA GLN A 395 -1.18 20.93 21.20
C GLN A 395 -0.06 19.87 21.07
N ASP A 396 1.15 20.36 20.74
CA ASP A 396 2.47 19.70 20.83
C ASP A 396 2.74 18.45 20.00
N VAL A 397 2.55 18.47 18.67
CA VAL A 397 2.89 17.29 17.85
C VAL A 397 3.40 17.64 16.46
N TYR A 398 4.65 18.11 16.36
CA TYR A 398 5.39 18.11 15.09
C TYR A 398 6.39 16.94 14.98
N LEU A 399 6.68 16.24 16.06
CA LEU A 399 7.66 15.13 16.08
C LEU A 399 7.03 13.75 15.85
N GLU A 400 5.81 13.46 16.36
CA GLU A 400 5.18 12.14 16.14
C GLU A 400 4.52 11.98 14.76
N MET A 401 4.24 13.09 14.04
CA MET A 401 3.70 13.04 12.67
C MET A 401 4.67 12.37 11.68
N PHE A 402 5.97 12.40 12.00
CA PHE A 402 7.06 11.79 11.23
C PHE A 402 7.64 10.53 11.90
N ALA A 403 7.25 10.22 13.15
CA ALA A 403 7.53 8.94 13.79
C ALA A 403 6.55 7.89 13.26
N GLU A 404 6.76 7.45 12.02
CA GLU A 404 6.23 6.15 11.62
C GLU A 404 7.06 5.06 12.34
N ASP A 405 6.36 4.23 13.11
CA ASP A 405 6.76 2.87 13.52
C ASP A 405 7.88 2.73 14.57
N GLU A 406 7.57 3.06 15.84
CA GLU A 406 8.42 2.71 16.99
C GLU A 406 7.90 1.48 17.74
N ASP A 407 8.34 0.29 17.32
CA ASP A 407 8.40 -0.93 18.14
C ASP A 407 7.08 -1.58 18.57
N VAL A 408 6.50 -2.35 17.64
CA VAL A 408 5.58 -3.47 17.93
C VAL A 408 6.34 -4.82 18.01
N TYR A 409 7.64 -4.85 17.71
CA TYR A 409 8.38 -6.10 17.46
C TYR A 409 9.23 -6.63 18.64
N VAL A 410 9.23 -5.97 19.81
CA VAL A 410 10.17 -6.30 20.91
C VAL A 410 9.70 -7.45 21.82
N SER A 411 8.53 -8.08 21.61
CA SER A 411 8.14 -9.24 22.45
C SER A 411 8.54 -10.62 21.92
N GLN A 412 9.36 -10.71 20.86
CA GLN A 412 9.86 -11.98 20.33
C GLN A 412 11.31 -12.28 20.74
N SER A 413 11.56 -12.43 22.04
CA SER A 413 12.71 -13.20 22.54
C SER A 413 12.43 -13.68 23.96
N GLY A 414 11.59 -14.72 24.07
CA GLY A 414 11.47 -15.51 25.29
C GLY A 414 12.71 -16.39 25.47
N ALA A 415 13.83 -15.80 25.87
CA ALA A 415 14.92 -16.54 26.48
C ALA A 415 14.67 -16.56 27.99
N THR A 416 14.33 -17.73 28.50
CA THR A 416 14.21 -18.01 29.94
C THR A 416 15.57 -17.73 30.59
N PRO A 417 15.67 -16.91 31.65
CA PRO A 417 16.89 -16.84 32.43
C PRO A 417 17.09 -18.20 33.12
N GLN A 418 18.13 -18.93 32.73
CA GLN A 418 18.63 -20.02 33.55
C GLN A 418 19.28 -19.43 34.79
N ASP A 419 18.76 -19.82 35.95
CA ASP A 419 19.38 -19.64 37.25
C ASP A 419 20.79 -20.26 37.24
N THR A 420 21.82 -19.42 37.33
CA THR A 420 23.15 -19.84 37.77
C THR A 420 23.40 -19.28 39.15
N GLU A 421 22.94 -20.02 40.14
CA GLU A 421 23.40 -19.94 41.52
C GLU A 421 24.72 -20.71 41.69
N THR A 422 25.54 -20.26 42.64
CA THR A 422 26.75 -20.89 43.22
C THR A 422 28.09 -20.77 42.48
N ASN A 423 28.91 -19.78 42.88
CA ASN A 423 29.99 -20.03 43.85
C ASN A 423 30.88 -18.80 44.05
N ARG A 424 30.89 -18.29 45.29
CA ARG A 424 32.03 -17.55 45.85
C ARG A 424 32.93 -18.57 46.56
N PRO A 425 34.26 -18.36 46.54
CA PRO A 425 35.05 -18.61 47.72
C PRO A 425 35.79 -17.33 48.14
N GLY A 426 35.60 -16.94 49.40
CA GLY A 426 36.44 -15.98 50.08
C GLY A 426 37.44 -16.69 50.98
N SER A 427 38.48 -15.94 51.40
CA SER A 427 39.60 -16.28 52.28
C SER A 427 40.56 -17.33 51.72
N SER A 428 41.85 -17.04 51.52
CA SER A 428 42.79 -16.29 52.37
C SER A 428 43.89 -15.57 51.58
#